data_AF-A0A956CNP4-F1
#
_entry.id   AF-A0A956CNP4-F1
#
_cell.length_a   1.000
_cell.length_b   1.000
_cell.length_c   1.000
_cell.angle_alpha   90.00
_cell.angle_beta   90.00
_cell.angle_gamma   90.00
#
_symmetry.space_group_name_H-M   'P 1'
#
loop_
_entity.id
_entity.type
_entity.pdbx_description
1 polymer ?
#
loop_
_entity_poly.entity_id
_entity_poly.type
_entity_poly.pdbx_seq_one_letter_code
_entity_poly.pdbx_strand_id
1 'polypeptide(L)'
;METSLSSLATAPRRTRTTNCIGCITAVIAALGLGACGGDPRGHHRAHRPGQDEAAATDAAPITGTAKLKLNDMDVHDVPITCTQGAQEDCNGVDDNCDGQIDEGCGYANGPLQITMAWNTQADIDLFVTDPTGETISNQHRRSASGGELDHDARGGCRTTDKPNQIENAVWKARPPKGTYQVGVHYWGECSDGGTTTVSVTVSAFGKVLSTSNTTVEPGERRSMLSVSVE
;
A
#
# COMPACT_ATOMS: atom_id res chain seq x y z
N MET A 1 16.53 -15.32 -63.00
CA MET A 1 15.49 -16.36 -62.81
C MET A 1 14.61 -15.86 -61.68
N GLU A 2 13.84 -14.78 -61.90
CA GLU A 2 12.47 -14.79 -62.44
C GLU A 2 11.57 -15.76 -61.67
N THR A 3 10.78 -15.24 -60.73
CA THR A 3 9.36 -15.60 -60.58
C THR A 3 8.66 -14.49 -59.79
N SER A 4 7.76 -13.82 -60.49
CA SER A 4 6.78 -12.84 -60.02
C SER A 4 5.51 -13.57 -59.53
N LEU A 5 4.53 -12.77 -59.07
CA LEU A 5 3.12 -13.03 -58.73
C LEU A 5 2.84 -13.11 -57.22
N SER A 6 1.78 -12.55 -56.65
CA SER A 6 0.84 -11.47 -56.98
C SER A 6 -0.05 -11.29 -55.75
N SER A 7 -0.41 -10.04 -55.46
CA SER A 7 -1.33 -9.63 -54.40
C SER A 7 -2.76 -10.12 -54.63
N LEU A 8 -3.48 -10.51 -53.56
CA LEU A 8 -4.94 -10.46 -53.49
C LEU A 8 -5.40 -10.17 -52.05
N ALA A 9 -5.95 -8.97 -51.85
CA ALA A 9 -6.71 -8.57 -50.69
C ALA A 9 -8.12 -9.17 -50.71
N THR A 10 -8.69 -9.49 -49.55
CA THR A 10 -10.12 -9.76 -49.37
C THR A 10 -10.63 -9.01 -48.14
N ALA A 11 -11.70 -8.23 -48.35
CA ALA A 11 -12.37 -7.34 -47.39
C ALA A 11 -13.37 -8.09 -46.47
N PRO A 12 -13.95 -7.44 -45.44
CA PRO A 12 -14.54 -8.10 -44.29
C PRO A 12 -16.03 -8.44 -44.46
N ARG A 13 -16.52 -9.45 -43.73
CA ARG A 13 -17.94 -9.85 -43.72
C ARG A 13 -18.64 -9.35 -42.45
N ARG A 14 -19.58 -8.42 -42.61
CA ARG A 14 -20.60 -8.03 -41.60
C ARG A 14 -21.84 -8.91 -41.74
N THR A 15 -22.39 -9.37 -40.62
CA THR A 15 -23.78 -9.82 -40.40
C THR A 15 -24.01 -9.88 -38.88
N ARG A 16 -25.17 -9.69 -38.27
CA ARG A 16 -26.43 -8.95 -38.53
C ARG A 16 -27.15 -8.98 -37.16
N THR A 17 -27.76 -7.87 -36.79
CA THR A 17 -28.67 -7.62 -35.65
C THR A 17 -29.68 -8.74 -35.35
N THR A 18 -30.03 -8.94 -34.07
CA THR A 18 -31.37 -9.41 -33.66
C THR A 18 -31.85 -8.60 -32.45
N ASN A 19 -32.92 -7.84 -32.69
CA ASN A 19 -33.78 -7.18 -31.73
C ASN A 19 -34.82 -8.21 -31.22
N CYS A 20 -35.11 -8.24 -29.92
CA CYS A 20 -36.35 -8.82 -29.41
C CYS A 20 -37.14 -7.75 -28.66
N ILE A 21 -38.30 -7.42 -29.23
CA ILE A 21 -39.35 -6.54 -28.73
C ILE A 21 -40.42 -7.43 -28.07
N GLY A 22 -40.94 -7.01 -26.91
CA GLY A 22 -42.40 -7.00 -26.72
C GLY A 22 -43.00 -7.64 -25.46
N CYS A 23 -43.85 -6.83 -24.81
CA CYS A 23 -45.16 -7.14 -24.20
C CYS A 23 -45.20 -7.49 -22.70
N ILE A 24 -46.15 -7.09 -21.85
CA ILE A 24 -47.18 -6.01 -21.76
C ILE A 24 -47.98 -6.29 -20.43
N THR A 25 -48.38 -5.24 -19.68
CA THR A 25 -49.49 -5.15 -18.67
C THR A 25 -49.49 -6.03 -17.39
N ALA A 26 -50.20 -5.75 -16.29
CA ALA A 26 -50.78 -4.58 -15.61
C ALA A 26 -51.47 -5.10 -14.32
N VAL A 27 -51.37 -4.32 -13.23
CA VAL A 27 -52.33 -4.05 -12.12
C VAL A 27 -53.31 -5.15 -11.66
N ILE A 28 -53.28 -5.50 -10.36
CA ILE A 28 -54.48 -5.72 -9.52
C ILE A 28 -54.28 -5.08 -8.15
N ALA A 29 -55.21 -4.19 -7.78
CA ALA A 29 -55.41 -3.61 -6.47
C ALA A 29 -56.41 -4.45 -5.65
N ALA A 30 -56.24 -4.52 -4.33
CA ALA A 30 -57.31 -4.94 -3.42
C ALA A 30 -57.29 -4.09 -2.14
N LEU A 31 -58.44 -3.50 -1.88
CA LEU A 31 -58.79 -2.56 -0.81
C LEU A 31 -58.92 -3.26 0.54
N GLY A 32 -58.58 -2.54 1.61
CA GLY A 32 -59.00 -2.82 2.98
C GLY A 32 -59.31 -1.49 3.70
N LEU A 33 -60.60 -1.18 3.83
CA LEU A 33 -61.13 -0.03 4.58
C LEU A 33 -60.95 -0.24 6.10
N GLY A 34 -60.64 0.84 6.80
CA GLY A 34 -60.74 0.94 8.26
C GLY A 34 -60.57 2.38 8.72
N ALA A 35 -61.67 3.13 8.77
CA ALA A 35 -61.73 4.44 9.42
C ALA A 35 -62.19 4.28 10.88
N CYS A 36 -61.66 5.10 11.79
CA CYS A 36 -62.41 5.86 12.82
C CYS A 36 -61.46 6.54 13.85
N GLY A 37 -61.45 7.88 13.84
CA GLY A 37 -61.59 8.78 15.01
C GLY A 37 -60.50 8.89 16.10
N GLY A 38 -60.04 10.13 16.34
CA GLY A 38 -59.67 10.61 17.68
C GLY A 38 -58.34 11.38 17.82
N ASP A 39 -58.41 12.72 17.79
CA ASP A 39 -57.45 13.67 18.39
C ASP A 39 -57.49 13.48 19.94
N PRO A 40 -56.40 13.62 20.77
CA PRO A 40 -55.64 14.86 20.88
C PRO A 40 -54.18 14.82 21.41
N ARG A 41 -53.55 16.00 21.38
CA ARG A 41 -52.40 16.47 22.20
C ARG A 41 -51.00 16.12 21.69
N GLY A 42 -50.34 17.17 21.24
CA GLY A 42 -48.90 17.21 21.03
C GLY A 42 -48.14 16.88 22.30
N HIS A 43 -47.21 15.95 22.16
CA HIS A 43 -46.00 15.88 22.95
C HIS A 43 -44.83 15.88 21.97
N HIS A 44 -44.12 17.01 21.91
CA HIS A 44 -42.82 17.11 21.28
C HIS A 44 -41.87 16.12 21.96
N ARG A 45 -41.74 14.92 21.39
CA ARG A 45 -40.69 13.99 21.76
C ARG A 45 -39.44 14.42 21.00
N ALA A 46 -38.61 15.23 21.65
CA ALA A 46 -37.28 15.54 21.19
C ALA A 46 -36.56 14.23 20.86
N HIS A 47 -36.21 14.07 19.58
CA HIS A 47 -35.29 13.05 19.13
C HIS A 47 -33.94 13.40 19.78
N ARG A 48 -33.52 12.64 20.79
CA ARG A 48 -32.13 12.69 21.25
C ARG A 48 -31.29 12.24 20.06
N PRO A 49 -30.36 13.05 19.53
CA PRO A 49 -29.29 12.46 18.75
C PRO A 49 -28.48 11.62 19.74
N GLY A 50 -28.63 10.30 19.64
CA GLY A 50 -27.63 9.39 20.17
C GLY A 50 -26.34 9.69 19.43
N GLN A 51 -25.33 10.09 20.18
CA GLN A 51 -23.96 10.10 19.72
C GLN A 51 -23.56 8.65 19.52
N ASP A 52 -23.75 8.12 18.32
CA ASP A 52 -23.05 6.94 17.84
C ASP A 52 -21.84 7.42 17.02
N GLU A 53 -21.03 8.33 17.58
CA GLU A 53 -19.64 8.45 17.18
C GLU A 53 -18.90 7.33 17.92
N ALA A 54 -18.43 6.36 17.15
CA ALA A 54 -17.58 5.28 17.64
C ALA A 54 -16.46 5.88 18.50
N ALA A 55 -16.44 5.51 19.78
CA ALA A 55 -15.33 5.82 20.65
C ALA A 55 -14.06 5.20 20.05
N ALA A 56 -13.24 6.03 19.40
CA ALA A 56 -11.86 5.70 19.13
C ALA A 56 -11.24 5.32 20.47
N THR A 57 -10.84 4.06 20.62
CA THR A 57 -10.17 3.60 21.84
C THR A 57 -8.85 4.35 21.93
N ASP A 58 -8.78 5.31 22.84
CA ASP A 58 -7.62 6.13 23.21
C ASP A 58 -6.55 5.24 23.86
N ALA A 59 -5.97 4.34 23.08
CA ALA A 59 -4.77 3.62 23.48
C ALA A 59 -3.60 4.61 23.39
N ALA A 60 -2.98 4.90 24.53
CA ALA A 60 -1.82 5.76 24.59
C ALA A 60 -0.77 5.36 23.54
N PRO A 61 -0.09 6.33 22.89
CA PRO A 61 0.87 6.03 21.84
C PRO A 61 2.00 5.13 22.36
N ILE A 62 2.39 4.15 21.55
CA ILE A 62 3.48 3.23 21.87
C ILE A 62 4.79 4.02 21.76
N THR A 63 5.45 4.24 22.90
CA THR A 63 6.75 4.94 22.95
C THR A 63 7.93 3.98 23.00
N GLY A 64 9.07 4.42 22.48
CA GLY A 64 10.33 3.67 22.47
C GLY A 64 11.44 4.48 21.80
N THR A 65 12.64 3.90 21.72
CA THR A 65 13.76 4.47 20.98
C THR A 65 14.31 3.47 19.99
N ALA A 66 14.78 3.99 18.86
CA ALA A 66 15.47 3.21 17.85
C ALA A 66 16.62 4.01 17.25
N LYS A 67 17.63 3.30 16.77
CA LYS A 67 18.81 3.85 16.09
C LYS A 67 19.02 3.15 14.76
N LEU A 68 19.57 3.87 13.80
CA LEU A 68 19.84 3.35 12.46
C LEU A 68 21.34 3.35 12.18
N LYS A 69 21.80 2.33 11.46
CA LYS A 69 23.17 2.21 10.97
C LYS A 69 23.14 1.80 9.50
N LEU A 70 23.84 2.52 8.63
CA LEU A 70 24.05 2.12 7.24
C LEU A 70 25.04 0.95 7.16
N ASN A 71 24.73 -0.04 6.33
CA ASN A 71 25.50 -1.27 6.25
C ASN A 71 26.54 -1.27 5.12
N ASP A 72 26.41 -0.35 4.16
CA ASP A 72 27.27 -0.24 2.99
C ASP A 72 27.69 1.22 2.75
N MET A 73 28.84 1.43 2.13
CA MET A 73 29.37 2.75 1.79
C MET A 73 28.64 3.42 0.62
N ASP A 74 28.00 2.63 -0.23
CA ASP A 74 27.18 3.10 -1.36
C ASP A 74 25.73 3.39 -0.95
N VAL A 75 25.40 3.20 0.33
CA VAL A 75 24.11 3.59 0.90
C VAL A 75 24.30 4.95 1.56
N HIS A 76 23.42 5.89 1.23
CA HIS A 76 23.53 7.27 1.68
C HIS A 76 22.25 7.73 2.34
N ASP A 77 22.40 8.46 3.44
CA ASP A 77 21.28 9.15 4.09
C ASP A 77 20.87 10.35 3.22
N VAL A 78 19.57 10.46 2.98
CA VAL A 78 18.94 11.53 2.22
C VAL A 78 18.23 12.45 3.21
N PRO A 79 18.45 13.77 3.13
CA PRO A 79 17.73 14.71 3.98
C PRO A 79 16.21 14.52 3.83
N ILE A 80 15.53 14.32 4.96
CA ILE A 80 14.07 14.29 5.00
C ILE A 80 13.58 15.72 4.72
N THR A 81 12.96 15.91 3.57
CA THR A 81 12.33 17.17 3.16
C THR A 81 10.82 16.98 3.18
N CYS A 82 10.15 17.63 4.12
CA CYS A 82 8.71 17.52 4.30
C CYS A 82 8.12 18.92 4.59
N THR A 83 6.80 19.07 4.45
CA THR A 83 6.06 20.29 4.77
C THR A 83 5.02 19.98 5.84
N GLN A 84 5.13 20.61 7.01
CA GLN A 84 4.26 20.35 8.15
C GLN A 84 2.76 20.38 7.76
N GLY A 85 2.07 19.25 7.91
CA GLY A 85 0.65 19.06 7.60
C GLY A 85 0.31 19.00 6.10
N ALA A 86 1.28 18.71 5.23
CA ALA A 86 1.02 18.46 3.82
C ALA A 86 0.14 17.21 3.60
N GLN A 87 -0.29 17.01 2.35
CA GLN A 87 -0.92 15.77 1.93
C GLN A 87 0.18 14.77 1.52
N GLU A 88 0.04 13.51 1.90
CA GLU A 88 0.92 12.44 1.45
C GLU A 88 0.78 12.18 -0.06
N ASP A 89 1.92 12.04 -0.75
CA ASP A 89 2.01 11.70 -2.17
C ASP A 89 2.12 10.18 -2.42
N CYS A 90 2.18 9.36 -1.37
CA CYS A 90 2.34 7.91 -1.45
C CYS A 90 3.63 7.48 -2.16
N ASN A 91 4.73 8.14 -1.80
CA ASN A 91 6.03 8.08 -2.48
C ASN A 91 7.14 7.39 -1.65
N GLY A 92 6.79 6.88 -0.46
CA GLY A 92 7.68 6.21 0.47
C GLY A 92 8.43 7.14 1.42
N VAL A 93 8.06 8.42 1.52
CA VAL A 93 8.56 9.36 2.54
C VAL A 93 7.43 9.88 3.42
N ASP A 94 7.78 10.65 4.45
CA ASP A 94 6.83 11.38 5.30
C ASP A 94 6.75 12.80 4.72
N ASP A 95 5.71 13.09 3.92
CA ASP A 95 5.57 14.39 3.25
C ASP A 95 5.06 15.48 4.21
N ASN A 96 4.29 15.09 5.22
CA ASN A 96 3.60 15.98 6.14
C ASN A 96 4.34 16.28 7.47
N CYS A 97 5.50 15.67 7.70
CA CYS A 97 6.31 15.78 8.91
C CYS A 97 5.62 15.31 10.22
N ASP A 98 4.68 14.38 10.17
CA ASP A 98 3.96 13.90 11.35
C ASP A 98 4.62 12.67 12.01
N GLY A 99 5.67 12.13 11.38
CA GLY A 99 6.43 10.98 11.85
C GLY A 99 5.88 9.63 11.36
N GLN A 100 4.83 9.62 10.55
CA GLN A 100 4.29 8.45 9.86
C GLN A 100 4.65 8.55 8.37
N ILE A 101 4.80 7.39 7.73
CA ILE A 101 5.16 7.33 6.31
C ILE A 101 3.88 7.00 5.54
N ASP A 102 3.45 7.88 4.65
CA ASP A 102 2.39 7.63 3.67
C ASP A 102 1.07 7.12 4.30
N GLU A 103 0.56 7.76 5.36
CA GLU A 103 -0.71 7.36 5.95
C GLU A 103 -1.88 7.53 4.97
N GLY A 104 -2.76 6.53 4.90
CA GLY A 104 -3.89 6.52 3.96
C GLY A 104 -3.55 6.06 2.54
N CYS A 105 -2.31 5.64 2.26
CA CYS A 105 -1.87 5.18 0.94
C CYS A 105 -2.19 3.72 0.60
N GLY A 106 -3.03 3.05 1.41
CA GLY A 106 -3.47 1.67 1.16
C GLY A 106 -2.60 0.59 1.80
N TYR A 107 -1.60 0.98 2.58
CA TYR A 107 -0.77 0.11 3.41
C TYR A 107 -0.66 0.69 4.83
N ALA A 108 -0.24 -0.13 5.80
CA ALA A 108 -0.38 0.27 7.20
C ALA A 108 0.87 0.95 7.77
N ASN A 109 0.61 1.81 8.75
CA ASN A 109 1.58 2.37 9.66
C ASN A 109 1.68 1.53 10.95
N GLY A 110 2.74 1.76 11.72
CA GLY A 110 2.90 1.11 13.02
C GLY A 110 4.11 1.64 13.80
N PRO A 111 4.29 1.19 15.06
CA PRO A 111 5.44 1.59 15.88
C PRO A 111 6.81 1.27 15.29
N LEU A 112 6.91 0.35 14.31
CA LEU A 112 8.06 0.24 13.41
C LEU A 112 7.52 0.02 12.00
N GLN A 113 7.91 0.90 11.08
CA GLN A 113 7.55 0.85 9.67
C GLN A 113 8.80 1.06 8.82
N ILE A 114 8.96 0.23 7.80
CA ILE A 114 10.07 0.25 6.85
C ILE A 114 9.45 0.23 5.46
N THR A 115 9.52 1.37 4.78
CA THR A 115 8.94 1.56 3.45
C THR A 115 10.04 1.70 2.43
N MET A 116 9.98 0.94 1.35
CA MET A 116 10.89 1.02 0.22
C MET A 116 10.15 1.61 -0.99
N ALA A 117 10.78 2.55 -1.69
CA ALA A 117 10.34 3.10 -2.97
C ALA A 117 11.45 2.99 -4.03
N TRP A 118 11.09 2.94 -5.31
CA TRP A 118 12.07 2.91 -6.40
C TRP A 118 11.62 3.63 -7.68
N ASN A 119 12.57 4.01 -8.52
CA ASN A 119 12.35 4.94 -9.64
C ASN A 119 12.21 4.28 -11.03
N THR A 120 12.23 2.95 -11.11
CA THR A 120 12.13 2.19 -12.37
C THR A 120 10.99 1.20 -12.35
N GLN A 121 10.75 0.53 -13.47
CA GLN A 121 9.73 -0.49 -13.58
C GLN A 121 10.23 -1.89 -13.16
N ALA A 122 11.41 -2.01 -12.55
CA ALA A 122 11.92 -3.27 -12.03
C ALA A 122 11.04 -3.84 -10.91
N ASP A 123 11.05 -5.15 -10.74
CA ASP A 123 10.51 -5.88 -9.60
C ASP A 123 11.60 -5.92 -8.51
N ILE A 124 11.43 -5.07 -7.48
CA ILE A 124 12.38 -4.92 -6.37
C ILE A 124 11.70 -5.43 -5.11
N ASP A 125 12.34 -6.39 -4.46
CA ASP A 125 11.85 -7.02 -3.24
C ASP A 125 12.57 -6.47 -2.00
N LEU A 126 11.80 -6.17 -0.96
CA LEU A 126 12.23 -5.83 0.38
C LEU A 126 12.40 -7.09 1.24
N PHE A 127 13.47 -7.12 2.03
CA PHE A 127 13.71 -8.15 3.03
C PHE A 127 14.00 -7.50 4.37
N VAL A 128 13.29 -7.94 5.40
CA VAL A 128 13.54 -7.49 6.78
C VAL A 128 13.73 -8.71 7.66
N THR A 129 14.94 -8.93 8.16
CA THR A 129 15.22 -9.94 9.18
C THR A 129 15.05 -9.33 10.55
N ASP A 130 14.13 -9.87 11.33
CA ASP A 130 13.84 -9.38 12.68
C ASP A 130 14.85 -9.90 13.73
N PRO A 131 14.79 -9.42 14.99
CA PRO A 131 15.73 -9.82 16.04
C PRO A 131 15.68 -11.31 16.41
N THR A 132 14.61 -12.02 16.04
CA THR A 132 14.49 -13.47 16.26
C THR A 132 15.20 -14.28 15.16
N GLY A 133 15.61 -13.61 14.07
CA GLY A 133 16.28 -14.20 12.93
C GLY A 133 15.34 -14.59 11.79
N GLU A 134 14.05 -14.28 11.90
CA GLU A 134 13.06 -14.56 10.86
C GLU A 134 13.05 -13.44 9.82
N THR A 135 13.07 -13.79 8.53
CA THR A 135 13.09 -12.82 7.42
C THR A 135 11.72 -12.70 6.78
N ILE A 136 11.18 -11.48 6.80
CA ILE A 136 10.01 -11.10 6.03
C ILE A 136 10.42 -10.84 4.58
N SER A 137 9.63 -11.35 3.62
CA SER A 137 9.79 -11.15 2.18
C SER A 137 8.48 -11.41 1.41
N ASN A 138 8.47 -11.21 0.09
CA ASN A 138 7.34 -11.54 -0.78
C ASN A 138 6.83 -13.00 -0.63
N GLN A 139 7.72 -13.96 -0.35
CA GLN A 139 7.43 -15.37 -0.15
C GLN A 139 7.09 -15.73 1.31
N HIS A 140 7.51 -14.89 2.27
CA HIS A 140 7.27 -15.09 3.69
C HIS A 140 6.84 -13.77 4.34
N ARG A 141 5.59 -13.39 4.09
CA ARG A 141 5.11 -12.03 4.39
C ARG A 141 4.83 -11.74 5.86
N ARG A 142 4.96 -12.71 6.77
CA ARG A 142 4.60 -12.54 8.19
C ARG A 142 5.61 -13.25 9.07
N SER A 143 6.15 -12.55 10.06
CA SER A 143 7.00 -13.17 11.09
C SER A 143 6.20 -13.49 12.36
N ALA A 144 6.68 -14.48 13.13
CA ALA A 144 6.16 -14.82 14.45
C ALA A 144 6.31 -13.65 15.45
N SER A 145 7.25 -12.74 15.20
CA SER A 145 7.45 -11.53 16.00
C SER A 145 6.43 -10.42 15.72
N GLY A 146 5.51 -10.64 14.76
CA GLY A 146 4.39 -9.74 14.46
C GLY A 146 4.66 -8.76 13.33
N GLY A 147 5.74 -8.92 12.58
CA GLY A 147 6.01 -8.11 11.41
C GLY A 147 5.25 -8.62 10.19
N GLU A 148 4.85 -7.71 9.31
CA GLU A 148 4.10 -8.01 8.08
C GLU A 148 4.68 -7.23 6.90
N LEU A 149 4.94 -7.91 5.77
CA LEU A 149 5.00 -7.26 4.44
C LEU A 149 3.57 -7.09 3.97
N ASP A 150 2.97 -5.94 4.24
CA ASP A 150 1.55 -5.69 3.98
C ASP A 150 1.29 -4.95 2.67
N HIS A 151 2.35 -4.46 2.02
CA HIS A 151 2.34 -4.00 0.65
C HIS A 151 3.54 -4.58 -0.09
N ASP A 152 3.25 -5.33 -1.14
CA ASP A 152 4.20 -5.98 -2.07
C ASP A 152 3.78 -5.51 -3.46
N ALA A 153 4.70 -4.90 -4.20
CA ALA A 153 4.43 -4.34 -5.50
C ALA A 153 5.36 -4.92 -6.55
N ARG A 154 4.81 -5.13 -7.73
CA ARG A 154 5.51 -5.62 -8.92
C ARG A 154 6.02 -7.04 -8.87
N GLY A 155 5.73 -7.82 -7.83
CA GLY A 155 6.06 -9.25 -7.83
C GLY A 155 5.57 -9.95 -9.10
N GLY A 156 6.49 -10.44 -9.94
CA GLY A 156 6.19 -11.01 -11.26
C GLY A 156 5.81 -9.98 -12.32
N CYS A 157 6.36 -8.78 -12.24
CA CYS A 157 6.11 -7.61 -13.10
C CYS A 157 4.66 -7.13 -13.16
N ARG A 158 3.88 -7.37 -12.09
CA ARG A 158 2.48 -6.91 -12.02
C ARG A 158 2.41 -5.39 -11.79
N THR A 159 1.37 -4.75 -12.33
CA THR A 159 1.16 -3.29 -12.19
C THR A 159 -0.17 -2.94 -11.53
N THR A 160 -0.87 -3.96 -11.04
CA THR A 160 -2.22 -3.87 -10.45
C THR A 160 -2.19 -3.32 -9.02
N ASP A 161 -1.11 -3.54 -8.29
CA ASP A 161 -0.92 -3.01 -6.94
C ASP A 161 -0.77 -1.49 -7.03
N LYS A 162 -1.32 -0.72 -6.09
CA LYS A 162 -1.20 0.75 -6.07
C LYS A 162 -0.91 1.20 -4.65
N PRO A 163 0.13 2.01 -4.42
CA PRO A 163 1.20 2.41 -5.38
C PRO A 163 2.03 1.19 -5.87
N ASN A 164 2.44 1.17 -7.15
CA ASN A 164 3.08 -0.01 -7.76
C ASN A 164 4.62 0.03 -7.76
N GLN A 165 5.24 0.88 -6.96
CA GLN A 165 6.70 0.97 -6.80
C GLN A 165 7.04 1.22 -5.33
N ILE A 166 6.26 0.60 -4.44
CA ILE A 166 6.40 0.67 -3.00
C ILE A 166 6.34 -0.76 -2.45
N GLU A 167 7.18 -1.06 -1.48
CA GLU A 167 6.94 -2.17 -0.56
C GLU A 167 6.98 -1.66 0.88
N ASN A 168 6.14 -2.24 1.75
CA ASN A 168 6.02 -1.81 3.14
C ASN A 168 6.06 -3.00 4.09
N ALA A 169 7.01 -2.96 5.02
CA ALA A 169 7.11 -3.88 6.14
C ALA A 169 6.81 -3.15 7.45
N VAL A 170 5.91 -3.70 8.27
CA VAL A 170 5.39 -3.03 9.46
C VAL A 170 5.20 -3.96 10.64
N TRP A 171 5.52 -3.47 11.84
CA TRP A 171 5.05 -4.03 13.11
C TRP A 171 3.97 -3.10 13.66
N LYS A 172 2.71 -3.56 13.64
CA LYS A 172 1.52 -2.79 14.07
C LYS A 172 1.39 -2.71 15.60
N ALA A 173 2.03 -3.64 16.30
CA ALA A 173 2.18 -3.63 17.76
C ALA A 173 3.60 -3.20 18.16
N ARG A 174 3.90 -3.19 19.47
CA ARG A 174 5.25 -2.89 19.96
C ARG A 174 6.26 -3.89 19.35
N PRO A 175 7.23 -3.44 18.53
CA PRO A 175 8.21 -4.33 17.93
C PRO A 175 9.12 -4.92 19.02
N PRO A 176 9.57 -6.19 18.86
CA PRO A 176 10.61 -6.76 19.70
C PRO A 176 11.87 -5.87 19.76
N LYS A 177 12.51 -5.84 20.92
CA LYS A 177 13.82 -5.21 21.06
C LYS A 177 14.89 -6.01 20.34
N GLY A 178 15.88 -5.31 19.80
CA GLY A 178 17.02 -5.90 19.09
C GLY A 178 17.20 -5.31 17.69
N THR A 179 18.00 -6.00 16.89
CA THR A 179 18.44 -5.50 15.58
C THR A 179 17.62 -6.12 14.46
N TYR A 180 17.03 -5.24 13.66
CA TYR A 180 16.39 -5.56 12.39
C TYR A 180 17.40 -5.28 11.27
N GLN A 181 17.53 -6.20 10.32
CA GLN A 181 18.41 -6.05 9.17
C GLN A 181 17.55 -5.85 7.93
N VAL A 182 17.76 -4.73 7.24
CA VAL A 182 16.98 -4.34 6.06
C VAL A 182 17.85 -4.49 4.82
N GLY A 183 17.34 -5.21 3.84
CA GLY A 183 17.99 -5.39 2.55
C GLY A 183 16.98 -5.36 1.41
N VAL A 184 17.51 -5.18 0.21
CA VAL A 184 16.74 -5.12 -1.04
C VAL A 184 17.30 -6.13 -2.02
N HIS A 185 16.47 -6.60 -2.94
CA HIS A 185 16.89 -7.47 -4.03
C HIS A 185 16.21 -7.05 -5.32
N TYR A 186 17.01 -6.86 -6.34
CA TYR A 186 16.52 -6.72 -7.69
C TYR A 186 16.10 -8.09 -8.21
N TRP A 187 14.81 -8.41 -8.15
CA TRP A 187 14.30 -9.73 -8.52
C TRP A 187 14.06 -9.87 -10.02
N GLY A 188 13.50 -8.85 -10.66
CA GLY A 188 13.11 -8.92 -12.07
C GLY A 188 13.25 -7.58 -12.79
N GLU A 189 13.77 -7.61 -14.01
CA GLU A 189 13.99 -6.37 -14.78
C GLU A 189 12.69 -5.74 -15.27
N CYS A 190 11.71 -6.56 -15.63
CA CYS A 190 10.46 -6.10 -16.25
C CYS A 190 10.71 -5.16 -17.45
N SER A 191 9.68 -4.46 -17.95
CA SER A 191 9.86 -3.45 -19.00
C SER A 191 10.32 -2.14 -18.37
N ASP A 192 11.52 -1.65 -18.70
CA ASP A 192 12.15 -0.43 -18.16
C ASP A 192 12.70 -0.55 -16.72
N GLY A 193 13.34 -1.69 -16.39
CA GLY A 193 14.06 -1.88 -15.13
C GLY A 193 15.41 -1.16 -15.08
N GLY A 194 16.44 -1.71 -15.77
CA GLY A 194 17.79 -1.13 -15.78
C GLY A 194 18.39 -0.90 -14.38
N THR A 195 19.44 -0.07 -14.29
CA THR A 195 19.96 0.42 -13.00
C THR A 195 18.85 1.15 -12.25
N THR A 196 18.56 0.71 -11.03
CA THR A 196 17.42 1.22 -10.25
C THR A 196 17.88 1.90 -8.98
N THR A 197 17.42 3.13 -8.75
CA THR A 197 17.59 3.80 -7.47
C THR A 197 16.48 3.37 -6.54
N VAL A 198 16.86 2.85 -5.38
CA VAL A 198 15.94 2.49 -4.29
C VAL A 198 16.12 3.49 -3.15
N SER A 199 15.02 3.83 -2.49
CA SER A 199 15.00 4.63 -1.26
C SER A 199 14.25 3.85 -0.19
N VAL A 200 14.81 3.75 1.01
CA VAL A 200 14.19 3.10 2.16
C VAL A 200 14.03 4.14 3.27
N THR A 201 12.79 4.38 3.67
CA THR A 201 12.45 5.24 4.80
C THR A 201 12.06 4.37 5.99
N VAL A 202 12.60 4.71 7.16
CA VAL A 202 12.33 3.99 8.42
C VAL A 202 11.68 4.93 9.42
N SER A 203 10.49 4.59 9.90
CA SER A 203 9.86 5.23 11.05
C SER A 203 9.82 4.28 12.24
N ALA A 204 10.12 4.81 13.42
CA ALA A 204 10.01 4.08 14.67
C ALA A 204 9.43 4.97 15.77
N PHE A 205 8.37 4.47 16.43
CA PHE A 205 7.68 5.12 17.54
C PHE A 205 7.23 6.55 17.24
N GLY A 206 6.65 6.76 16.04
CA GLY A 206 6.14 8.06 15.59
C GLY A 206 7.24 9.05 15.22
N LYS A 207 8.40 8.56 14.78
CA LYS A 207 9.51 9.39 14.31
C LYS A 207 10.20 8.72 13.14
N VAL A 208 10.32 9.43 12.02
CA VAL A 208 11.21 9.04 10.92
C VAL A 208 12.67 9.14 11.37
N LEU A 209 13.40 8.02 11.26
CA LEU A 209 14.81 7.92 11.64
C LEU A 209 15.74 8.36 10.51
N SER A 210 15.42 7.96 9.27
CA SER A 210 16.21 8.24 8.06
C SER A 210 15.40 7.85 6.82
N THR A 211 15.68 8.53 5.72
CA THR A 211 15.46 8.04 4.35
C THR A 211 16.83 7.75 3.77
N SER A 212 17.10 6.52 3.35
CA SER A 212 18.41 6.11 2.82
C SER A 212 18.28 5.60 1.38
N ASN A 213 19.15 6.02 0.48
CA ASN A 213 19.13 5.58 -0.92
C ASN A 213 20.39 4.84 -1.33
N THR A 214 20.27 4.06 -2.41
CA THR A 214 21.38 3.46 -3.14
C THR A 214 20.93 3.09 -4.55
N THR A 215 21.84 2.64 -5.40
CA THR A 215 21.52 2.03 -6.69
C THR A 215 21.73 0.53 -6.63
N VAL A 216 20.88 -0.21 -7.33
CA VAL A 216 20.99 -1.66 -7.52
C VAL A 216 20.92 -2.00 -9.01
N GLU A 217 21.76 -2.94 -9.42
CA GLU A 217 21.78 -3.51 -10.77
C GLU A 217 20.89 -4.76 -10.90
N PRO A 218 20.51 -5.17 -12.12
CA PRO A 218 19.74 -6.39 -12.32
C PRO A 218 20.32 -7.63 -11.62
N GLY A 219 19.50 -8.26 -10.77
CA GLY A 219 19.88 -9.44 -9.99
C GLY A 219 20.70 -9.15 -8.72
N GLU A 220 20.99 -7.89 -8.43
CA GLU A 220 21.78 -7.52 -7.27
C GLU A 220 20.97 -7.59 -5.97
N ARG A 221 21.58 -8.15 -4.93
CA ARG A 221 21.07 -8.07 -3.55
C ARG A 221 21.97 -7.15 -2.74
N ARG A 222 21.38 -6.22 -1.99
CA ARG A 222 22.10 -5.22 -1.22
C ARG A 222 21.60 -5.15 0.22
N SER A 223 22.54 -5.13 1.17
CA SER A 223 22.24 -4.85 2.58
C SER A 223 22.22 -3.34 2.76
N MET A 224 21.06 -2.79 3.11
CA MET A 224 20.89 -1.33 3.19
C MET A 224 21.36 -0.81 4.54
N LEU A 225 20.69 -1.26 5.59
CA LEU A 225 20.78 -0.66 6.91
C LEU A 225 20.35 -1.64 8.01
N SER A 226 20.70 -1.30 9.23
CA SER A 226 20.26 -2.00 10.44
C SER A 226 19.53 -1.03 11.36
N VAL A 227 18.41 -1.46 11.93
CA VAL A 227 17.62 -0.70 12.90
C VAL A 227 17.70 -1.40 14.25
N SER A 228 18.19 -0.71 15.28
CA SER A 228 18.28 -1.23 16.65
C SER A 228 17.17 -0.62 17.50
N VAL A 229 16.19 -1.42 17.91
CA VAL A 229 15.11 -1.04 18.83
C VAL A 229 15.53 -1.34 20.28
N GLU A 230 15.40 -0.36 21.18
CA GLU A 230 15.94 -0.40 22.56
C GLU A 230 14.91 -0.62 23.68
#